data_AF-A0A821TDE5-F1
#
_entry.id   AF-A0A821TDE5-F1
#
_cell.length_a   1.000
_cell.length_b   1.000
_cell.length_c   1.000
_cell.angle_alpha   90.00
_cell.angle_beta   90.00
_cell.angle_gamma   90.00
#
_symmetry.space_group_name_H-M   'P 1'
#
loop_
_entity.id
_entity.type
_entity.pdbx_description
1 polymer ?
#
loop_
_entity_poly.entity_id
_entity_poly.type
_entity_poly.pdbx_seq_one_letter_code
_entity_poly.pdbx_strand_id
1 'polypeptide(L)' 'MGIRTLVIYSEVDRYLAHVTAADSAVALEGKTPAETYLRGDLIIATAKSQNVEAIIPGYRFLSENANFVAQCEAS' A
#
# COMPACT_ATOMS: atom_id res chain seq x y z
N MET A 1 -11.61 3.40 16.49
CA MET A 1 -10.30 2.83 16.84
C MET A 1 -9.19 3.87 16.97
N GLY A 2 -9.34 5.12 16.49
CA GLY A 2 -8.34 6.17 16.71
C GLY A 2 -7.01 5.95 15.97
N ILE A 3 -7.01 5.08 14.96
CA ILE A 3 -5.84 4.73 14.15
C ILE A 3 -5.83 5.67 12.94
N ARG A 4 -4.68 6.30 12.67
CA ARG A 4 -4.47 7.11 11.47
C ARG A 4 -4.27 6.21 10.26
N THR A 5 -4.88 6.59 9.15
CA THR A 5 -4.89 5.82 7.90
C THR A 5 -3.97 6.44 6.88
N LEU A 6 -3.14 5.61 6.26
CA LEU A 6 -2.38 5.97 5.07
C LEU A 6 -2.73 4.98 3.97
N VAL A 7 -3.06 5.48 2.79
CA VAL A 7 -3.33 4.66 1.61
C VAL A 7 -2.30 4.90 0.53
N ILE A 8 -2.06 3.88 -0.29
CA ILE A 8 -1.21 3.93 -1.47
C ILE A 8 -2.09 3.93 -2.71
N TYR A 9 -1.68 4.63 -3.76
CA TYR A 9 -2.43 4.68 -5.02
C TYR A 9 -1.52 4.78 -6.24
N SER A 10 -1.98 4.28 -7.38
CA SER A 10 -1.35 4.54 -8.69
C SER A 10 -1.76 5.94 -9.19
N GLU A 11 -0.96 6.59 -10.04
CA GLU A 11 -1.25 7.96 -10.49
C GLU A 11 -2.66 8.12 -11.10
N VAL A 12 -3.16 7.11 -11.79
CA VAL A 12 -4.49 7.12 -12.42
C VAL A 12 -5.63 7.01 -11.40
N ASP A 13 -5.34 6.53 -10.20
CA ASP A 13 -6.31 6.29 -9.13
C ASP A 13 -6.37 7.42 -8.10
N ARG A 14 -5.62 8.52 -8.30
CA ARG A 14 -5.50 9.64 -7.35
C ARG A 14 -6.83 10.19 -6.81
N TYR A 15 -7.90 10.11 -7.59
CA TYR A 15 -9.21 10.65 -7.24
C TYR A 15 -10.24 9.60 -6.83
N LEU A 16 -9.82 8.34 -6.61
CA LEU A 16 -10.73 7.32 -6.12
C LEU A 16 -11.15 7.60 -4.67
N ALA A 17 -12.37 7.17 -4.33
CA ALA A 17 -12.98 7.47 -3.03
C ALA A 17 -12.11 7.09 -1.82
N HIS A 18 -11.42 5.94 -1.89
CA HIS A 18 -10.55 5.48 -0.79
C HIS A 18 -9.33 6.40 -0.56
N VAL A 19 -8.83 7.05 -1.62
CA VAL A 19 -7.73 8.01 -1.54
C VAL A 19 -8.20 9.28 -0.85
N THR A 20 -9.37 9.79 -1.25
CA THR A 20 -9.94 11.03 -0.71
C THR A 20 -10.46 10.89 0.73
N ALA A 21 -10.72 9.66 1.18
CA ALA A 21 -11.26 9.38 2.51
C ALA A 21 -10.18 9.07 3.57
N ALA A 22 -8.93 8.86 3.17
CA ALA A 22 -7.83 8.54 4.08
C ALA A 22 -7.24 9.81 4.72
N ASP A 23 -6.61 9.66 5.90
CA ASP A 23 -5.93 10.79 6.56
C ASP A 23 -4.68 11.24 5.78
N SER A 24 -4.03 10.31 5.08
CA SER A 24 -2.89 10.56 4.21
C SER A 24 -2.88 9.60 3.03
N ALA A 25 -2.26 10.01 1.92
CA ALA A 25 -2.13 9.19 0.72
C ALA A 25 -0.78 9.38 0.04
N VAL A 26 -0.19 8.29 -0.46
CA VAL A 26 1.10 8.29 -1.17
C VAL A 26 0.93 7.70 -2.56
N ALA A 27 1.39 8.43 -3.58
CA ALA A 27 1.46 7.93 -4.94
C ALA A 27 2.60 6.92 -5.06
N LEU A 28 2.31 5.75 -5.61
CA LEU A 28 3.31 4.78 -6.03
C LEU A 28 3.81 5.13 -7.43
N GLU A 29 5.09 4.87 -7.68
CA GLU A 29 5.67 5.04 -9.01
C GLU A 29 5.05 4.03 -9.99
N GLY A 30 4.36 4.55 -11.01
CA GLY A 30 3.73 3.73 -12.06
C GLY A 30 2.27 4.07 -12.29
N LYS A 31 1.67 3.39 -13.28
CA LYS A 31 0.26 3.58 -13.67
C LYS A 31 -0.54 2.29 -13.67
N THR A 32 0.11 1.17 -13.92
CA THR A 32 -0.55 -0.14 -13.97
C THR A 32 -0.46 -0.85 -12.62
N PRO A 33 -1.34 -1.83 -12.35
CA PRO A 33 -1.22 -2.64 -11.14
C PRO A 33 0.10 -3.40 -11.03
N ALA A 34 0.69 -3.83 -12.16
CA ALA A 34 1.97 -4.53 -12.21
C ALA A 34 3.15 -3.62 -11.80
N GLU A 35 3.05 -2.32 -12.08
CA GLU A 35 4.04 -1.32 -11.67
C GLU A 35 3.81 -0.85 -10.22
N THR A 36 2.60 -1.01 -9.67
CA THR A 36 2.18 -0.42 -8.39
C THR A 36 1.72 -1.46 -7.36
N TYR A 37 0.43 -1.81 -7.34
CA TYR A 37 -0.19 -2.64 -6.29
C TYR A 37 0.35 -4.07 -6.20
N LEU A 38 1.02 -4.58 -7.25
CA LEU A 38 1.68 -5.89 -7.26
C LEU A 38 3.17 -5.81 -6.90
N ARG A 39 3.72 -4.62 -6.67
CA ARG A 39 5.12 -4.40 -6.24
C ARG A 39 5.23 -4.37 -4.73
N GLY A 40 5.26 -5.56 -4.12
CA GLY A 40 5.38 -5.71 -2.67
C GLY A 40 6.61 -5.01 -2.08
N ASP A 41 7.73 -4.99 -2.81
CA ASP A 41 8.94 -4.26 -2.45
C ASP A 41 8.72 -2.74 -2.34
N LEU A 42 8.01 -2.16 -3.32
CA LEU A 42 7.65 -0.75 -3.34
C LEU A 42 6.71 -0.40 -2.18
N ILE A 43 5.73 -1.27 -1.89
CA ILE A 43 4.79 -1.09 -0.79
C ILE A 43 5.51 -1.10 0.56
N ILE A 44 6.41 -2.08 0.77
CA ILE A 44 7.18 -2.19 2.03
C ILE A 44 8.14 -1.01 2.19
N ALA A 45 8.82 -0.59 1.13
CA ALA A 45 9.68 0.59 1.18
C ALA A 45 8.88 1.86 1.55
N THR A 46 7.69 2.01 0.98
CA THR A 46 6.77 3.11 1.31
C THR A 46 6.35 3.05 2.77
N ALA A 47 5.91 1.88 3.24
CA ALA A 47 5.53 1.63 4.62
C ALA A 47 6.63 2.05 5.61
N LYS A 48 7.88 1.63 5.37
CA LYS A 48 9.03 2.01 6.19
C LYS A 48 9.28 3.52 6.18
N SER A 49 9.25 4.15 5.00
CA SER A 49 9.47 5.59 4.87
C SER A 49 8.42 6.43 5.61
N GLN A 50 7.18 5.92 5.71
CA GLN A 50 6.07 6.58 6.36
C GLN A 50 5.88 6.16 7.83
N ASN A 51 6.75 5.28 8.34
CA ASN A 51 6.69 4.74 9.71
C ASN A 51 5.31 4.16 10.06
N VAL A 52 4.71 3.38 9.14
CA VAL A 52 3.44 2.69 9.42
C VAL A 52 3.69 1.44 10.26
N GLU A 53 2.76 1.14 11.17
CA GLU A 53 2.88 0.02 12.10
C GLU A 53 2.25 -1.28 11.57
N ALA A 54 1.34 -1.17 10.60
CA ALA A 54 0.63 -2.32 10.04
C ALA A 54 0.25 -2.06 8.57
N ILE A 55 0.27 -3.13 7.77
CA ILE A 55 -0.23 -3.15 6.39
C ILE A 55 -1.48 -4.01 6.35
N ILE A 56 -2.58 -3.46 5.82
CA ILE A 56 -3.84 -4.17 5.60
C ILE A 56 -4.00 -4.37 4.09
N PRO A 57 -3.67 -5.55 3.53
CA PRO A 57 -3.64 -5.76 2.08
C PRO A 57 -5.03 -5.89 1.42
N GLY A 58 -6.11 -5.89 2.22
CA GLY A 58 -7.46 -6.13 1.72
C GLY A 58 -7.62 -7.55 1.19
N TYR A 59 -8.10 -7.70 -0.05
CA TYR A 59 -8.32 -8.98 -0.72
C TYR A 59 -7.71 -8.98 -2.13
N ARG A 60 -7.37 -10.17 -2.66
CA ARG A 60 -6.62 -10.36 -3.92
C ARG A 60 -5.24 -9.69 -3.84
N PHE A 61 -4.67 -9.27 -4.97
CA PHE A 61 -3.34 -8.67 -5.03
C PHE A 61 -2.32 -9.45 -4.21
N LEU A 62 -1.81 -8.84 -3.14
CA LEU A 62 -0.80 -9.42 -2.28
C LEU A 62 -1.36 -10.02 -0.98
N SER A 63 -2.69 -10.00 -0.78
CA SER A 63 -3.31 -10.58 0.43
C SER A 63 -3.06 -12.08 0.57
N GLU A 64 -2.83 -12.77 -0.55
CA GLU A 64 -2.56 -14.22 -0.62
C GLU A 64 -1.13 -14.54 -1.04
N ASN A 65 -0.25 -13.52 -1.13
CA ASN A 65 1.14 -13.69 -1.53
C ASN A 65 2.01 -14.00 -0.30
N ALA A 66 2.36 -15.27 -0.10
CA ALA A 66 3.17 -15.72 1.03
C ALA A 66 4.55 -15.02 1.12
N ASN A 67 5.17 -14.71 -0.02
CA ASN A 67 6.46 -14.01 -0.02
C ASN A 67 6.31 -12.56 0.47
N PHE A 68 5.24 -11.87 0.08
CA PHE A 68 4.96 -10.52 0.58
C PHE A 68 4.72 -10.52 2.10
N VAL A 69 3.97 -11.49 2.62
CA VAL A 69 3.75 -11.64 4.06
C VAL A 69 5.08 -11.83 4.79
N ALA A 70 5.92 -12.75 4.34
CA ALA A 70 7.23 -12.99 4.94
C ALA A 70 8.14 -11.74 4.89
N GLN A 71 8.07 -10.96 3.82
CA GLN A 71 8.81 -9.70 3.71
C GLN A 71 8.30 -8.63 4.69
N CYS A 72 6.99 -8.55 4.95
CA CYS A 72 6.41 -7.66 5.95
C CYS A 72 6.82 -8.04 7.38
N GLU A 73 6.84 -9.34 7.70
CA GLU A 73 7.25 -9.82 9.04
C GLU A 73 8.74 -9.57 9.32
N ALA A 74 9.57 -9.54 8.27
CA ALA A 74 11.00 -9.27 8.37
C ALA A 74 11.35 -7.76 8.32
N SER A 75 10.34 -6.87 8.22
CA SER A 75 10.52 -5.47 7.82
C SER A 75 10.76 -4.52 8.98
#